data_AF-D8SMK6-F1
#
_entry.id   AF-D8SMK6-F1
#
_cell.length_a   1.000
_cell.length_b   1.000
_cell.length_c   1.000
_cell.angle_alpha   90.00
_cell.angle_beta   90.00
_cell.angle_gamma   90.00
#
_symmetry.space_group_name_H-M   'P 1'
#
loop_
_entity.id
_entity.type
_entity.pdbx_description
1 polymer ?
#
loop_
_entity_poly.entity_id
_entity_poly.type
_entity_poly.pdbx_seq_one_letter_code
_entity_poly.pdbx_strand_id
1 'polypeptide(L)'
;MECERSSVYSACSYVWLTPLEKSERHWRGWYEGLSDIFLSAPVTKVLLLAGTDRLDKSLTIGQMQGKFQMIVVRHTGHAIQEDVPEEFSSLVLTFVARNRIGAHGIDIPGLIRQRRSA
;
A
#
# COMPACT_ATOMS: atom_id res chain seq x y z
N MET A 1 -31.61 -9.39 16.49
CA MET A 1 -30.86 -10.35 17.31
C MET A 1 -30.29 -9.58 18.49
N GLU A 2 -31.13 -9.33 19.48
CA GLU A 2 -30.75 -8.74 20.75
C GLU A 2 -30.37 -9.89 21.68
N CYS A 3 -29.13 -9.88 22.16
CA CYS A 3 -28.69 -10.79 23.21
C CYS A 3 -29.06 -10.14 24.54
N GLU A 4 -30.16 -10.58 25.15
CA GLU A 4 -30.55 -10.15 26.48
C GLU A 4 -29.54 -10.62 27.53
N ARG A 5 -29.20 -9.68 28.40
CA ARG A 5 -28.23 -9.77 29.48
C ARG A 5 -28.71 -10.76 30.54
N SER A 6 -28.17 -11.97 30.57
CA SER A 6 -28.17 -12.79 31.79
C SER A 6 -27.04 -13.83 31.83
N SER A 7 -26.39 -13.88 33.00
CA SER A 7 -25.57 -14.98 33.53
C SER A 7 -24.23 -15.35 32.85
N VAL A 8 -23.15 -14.98 33.54
CA VAL A 8 -21.95 -15.78 33.89
C VAL A 8 -21.48 -16.81 32.85
N TYR A 9 -20.31 -16.52 32.25
CA TYR A 9 -19.66 -17.21 31.11
C TYR A 9 -20.30 -16.97 29.74
N SER A 10 -20.39 -15.70 29.34
CA SER A 10 -20.51 -15.39 27.91
C SER A 10 -19.20 -15.81 27.25
N ALA A 11 -19.22 -16.90 26.49
CA ALA A 11 -18.15 -17.21 25.57
C ALA A 11 -17.82 -15.94 24.79
N CYS A 12 -16.59 -15.43 24.93
CA CYS A 12 -16.17 -14.20 24.27
C CYS A 12 -16.10 -14.52 22.78
N SER A 13 -17.19 -14.27 22.06
CA SER A 13 -17.23 -14.46 20.62
C SER A 13 -16.37 -13.37 19.98
N TYR A 14 -15.49 -13.77 19.07
CA TYR A 14 -14.78 -12.81 18.24
C TYR A 14 -15.80 -12.04 17.41
N VAL A 15 -15.70 -10.71 17.48
CA VAL A 15 -16.52 -9.80 16.68
C VAL A 15 -15.59 -8.91 15.87
N TRP A 16 -16.00 -8.59 14.64
CA TRP A 16 -15.32 -7.57 13.85
C TRP A 16 -15.46 -6.22 14.56
N LEU A 17 -14.33 -5.53 14.76
CA LEU A 17 -14.32 -4.22 15.44
C LEU A 17 -15.16 -3.18 14.68
N THR A 18 -15.13 -3.24 13.34
CA THR A 18 -15.78 -2.26 12.47
C THR A 18 -16.64 -2.97 11.43
N PRO A 19 -17.95 -2.67 11.34
CA PRO A 19 -18.83 -3.14 10.26
C PRO A 19 -18.52 -2.36 8.97
N LEU A 20 -17.54 -2.84 8.20
CA LEU A 20 -17.02 -2.17 7.02
C LEU A 20 -18.09 -1.94 5.94
N GLU A 21 -19.08 -2.84 5.84
CA GLU A 21 -20.20 -2.75 4.92
C GLU A 21 -21.02 -1.47 5.10
N LYS A 22 -21.11 -0.92 6.31
CA LYS A 22 -21.83 0.35 6.55
C LYS A 22 -21.14 1.56 5.89
N SER A 23 -19.87 1.41 5.51
CA SER A 23 -19.13 2.45 4.81
C SER A 23 -19.29 2.41 3.28
N GLU A 24 -20.03 1.43 2.74
CA GLU A 24 -20.21 1.21 1.29
C GLU A 24 -20.57 2.48 0.51
N ARG A 25 -21.47 3.30 1.07
CA ARG A 25 -21.89 4.58 0.49
C ARG A 25 -20.75 5.56 0.20
N HIS A 26 -19.59 5.38 0.82
CA HIS A 26 -18.41 6.23 0.65
C HIS A 26 -17.39 5.65 -0.34
N TRP A 27 -17.45 4.35 -0.65
CA TRP A 27 -16.41 3.66 -1.43
C TRP A 27 -16.24 4.27 -2.82
N ARG A 28 -17.34 4.62 -3.49
CA ARG A 28 -17.27 5.29 -4.79
C ARG A 28 -16.43 6.57 -4.71
N GLY A 29 -16.66 7.40 -3.71
CA GLY A 29 -15.91 8.66 -3.53
C GLY A 29 -14.45 8.47 -3.14
N TRP A 30 -14.06 7.31 -2.61
CA TRP A 30 -12.65 7.00 -2.31
C TRP A 30 -11.85 6.63 -3.56
N TYR A 31 -12.48 5.97 -4.54
CA TYR A 31 -11.79 5.39 -5.69
C TYR A 31 -12.05 6.11 -7.02
N GLU A 32 -13.18 6.79 -7.19
CA GLU A 32 -13.49 7.51 -8.44
C GLU A 32 -12.48 8.65 -8.68
N GLY A 33 -11.73 8.54 -9.78
CA GLY A 33 -10.67 9.50 -10.14
C GLY A 33 -9.37 9.38 -9.32
N LEU A 34 -9.24 8.39 -8.43
CA LEU A 34 -8.06 8.23 -7.57
C LEU A 34 -6.75 8.14 -8.37
N SER A 35 -6.77 7.41 -9.48
CA SER A 35 -5.59 7.25 -10.34
C SER A 35 -5.13 8.56 -10.96
N ASP A 36 -6.06 9.40 -11.43
CA ASP A 36 -5.73 10.71 -11.99
C ASP A 36 -5.20 11.65 -10.91
N ILE A 37 -5.81 11.63 -9.71
CA ILE A 37 -5.33 12.38 -8.54
C ILE A 37 -3.89 11.96 -8.19
N PHE A 38 -3.63 10.66 -8.09
CA PHE A 38 -2.29 10.11 -7.84
C PHE A 38 -1.27 10.55 -8.91
N LEU A 39 -1.65 10.50 -10.19
CA LEU A 39 -0.77 10.92 -11.29
C LEU A 39 -0.52 12.43 -11.32
N SER A 40 -1.49 13.24 -10.88
CA SER A 40 -1.39 14.70 -10.87
C SER A 40 -0.44 15.25 -9.79
N ALA A 41 -0.20 14.50 -8.71
CA ALA A 41 0.62 14.96 -7.60
C ALA A 41 2.09 15.20 -8.04
N PRO A 42 2.64 16.42 -7.87
CA PRO A 42 3.97 16.80 -8.37
C PRO A 42 5.10 16.33 -7.45
N VAL A 43 5.08 15.05 -7.07
CA VAL A 43 6.06 14.40 -6.18
C VAL A 43 6.56 13.10 -6.78
N THR A 44 7.69 12.61 -6.29
CA THR A 44 8.15 11.25 -6.57
C THR A 44 7.17 10.26 -5.92
N LYS A 45 6.78 9.23 -6.66
CA LYS A 45 5.72 8.29 -6.27
C LYS A 45 6.19 6.86 -6.42
N VAL A 46 5.72 5.99 -5.54
CA VAL A 46 5.88 4.54 -5.63
C VAL A 46 4.52 3.86 -5.45
N LEU A 47 4.26 2.82 -6.24
CA LEU A 47 3.08 1.96 -6.17
C LEU A 47 3.55 0.51 -6.03
N LEU A 48 3.20 -0.12 -4.90
CA LEU A 48 3.50 -1.53 -4.61
C LEU A 48 2.23 -2.37 -4.85
N LEU A 49 2.36 -3.48 -5.56
CA LEU A 49 1.25 -4.36 -5.94
C LEU A 49 1.54 -5.79 -5.50
N ALA A 50 0.54 -6.47 -4.93
CA ALA A 50 0.67 -7.83 -4.38
C ALA A 50 0.73 -8.96 -5.43
N GLY A 51 0.56 -8.60 -6.70
CA GLY A 51 0.56 -9.52 -7.83
C GLY A 51 0.44 -8.78 -9.15
N THR A 52 0.27 -9.52 -10.24
CA THR A 52 -0.03 -8.95 -11.56
C THR A 52 -1.49 -8.53 -11.62
N ASP A 53 -1.87 -7.59 -10.77
CA ASP A 53 -3.19 -6.98 -10.85
C ASP A 53 -3.28 -6.09 -12.08
N ARG A 54 -4.49 -5.97 -12.64
CA ARG A 54 -4.69 -5.14 -13.82
C ARG A 54 -4.70 -3.68 -13.37
N LEU A 55 -3.63 -2.96 -13.68
CA LEU A 55 -3.66 -1.50 -13.64
C LEU A 55 -4.80 -0.98 -14.51
N ASP A 56 -5.45 0.08 -14.07
CA ASP A 56 -6.36 0.80 -14.92
C ASP A 56 -5.60 1.46 -16.10
N LYS A 57 -6.36 1.97 -17.07
CA LYS A 57 -5.78 2.60 -18.27
C LYS A 57 -4.89 3.80 -17.92
N SER A 58 -5.28 4.60 -16.92
CA SER A 58 -4.58 5.83 -16.57
C SER A 58 -3.22 5.53 -15.93
N LEU A 59 -3.15 4.60 -14.98
CA LEU A 59 -1.93 4.13 -14.33
C LEU A 59 -1.04 3.36 -15.30
N THR A 60 -1.61 2.59 -16.23
CA THR A 60 -0.83 1.94 -17.29
C THR A 60 -0.11 2.98 -18.15
N ILE A 61 -0.83 4.01 -18.63
CA ILE A 61 -0.23 5.11 -19.39
C ILE A 61 0.81 5.85 -18.54
N GLY A 62 0.49 6.15 -17.28
CA GLY A 62 1.41 6.84 -16.37
C GLY A 62 2.68 6.06 -16.08
N GLN A 63 2.58 4.73 -15.96
CA GLN A 63 3.71 3.83 -15.77
C GLN A 63 4.58 3.79 -17.02
N MET A 64 3.98 3.68 -18.22
CA MET A 64 4.71 3.70 -19.49
C MET A 64 5.42 5.06 -19.73
N GLN A 65 4.87 6.14 -19.19
CA GLN A 65 5.48 7.48 -19.19
C GLN A 65 6.53 7.69 -18.07
N GLY A 66 6.76 6.71 -17.19
CA GLY A 66 7.71 6.82 -16.09
C GLY A 66 7.28 7.78 -14.97
N LYS A 67 5.98 8.07 -14.82
CA LYS A 67 5.46 9.04 -13.83
C LYS A 67 5.57 8.59 -12.38
N PHE A 68 5.74 7.29 -12.13
CA PHE A 68 5.91 6.70 -10.81
C PHE A 68 6.71 5.40 -10.89
N GLN A 69 7.31 4.98 -9.78
CA GLN A 69 7.93 3.67 -9.66
C GLN A 69 6.87 2.62 -9.34
N MET A 70 6.78 1.57 -10.14
CA MET A 70 5.89 0.43 -9.87
C MET A 70 6.71 -0.80 -9.49
N ILE A 71 6.29 -1.50 -8.44
CA ILE A 71 6.92 -2.74 -7.98
C ILE A 71 5.83 -3.77 -7.73
N VAL A 72 6.02 -4.97 -8.26
CA VAL A 72 5.13 -6.11 -8.02
C VAL A 72 5.80 -7.05 -7.04
N VAL A 73 5.25 -7.15 -5.84
CA VAL A 73 5.67 -8.07 -4.77
C VAL A 73 4.85 -9.34 -4.93
N ARG A 74 5.50 -10.46 -5.26
CA ARG A 74 4.80 -11.72 -5.54
C ARG A 74 4.47 -12.45 -4.24
N HIS A 75 3.52 -13.39 -4.30
CA HIS A 75 3.16 -14.27 -3.19
C HIS A 75 2.59 -13.54 -1.95
N THR A 76 1.93 -12.40 -2.16
CA THR A 76 1.27 -11.63 -1.10
C THR A 76 -0.22 -11.45 -1.40
N GLY A 77 -1.00 -11.21 -0.35
CA GLY A 77 -2.41 -10.81 -0.43
C GLY A 77 -2.56 -9.29 -0.41
N HIS A 78 -3.70 -8.79 0.06
CA HIS A 78 -3.97 -7.34 0.04
C HIS A 78 -3.06 -6.51 0.95
N ALA A 79 -2.53 -7.09 2.03
CA ALA A 79 -1.75 -6.39 3.04
C ALA A 79 -0.26 -6.75 2.94
N ILE A 80 0.39 -6.29 1.87
CA ILE A 80 1.82 -6.56 1.57
C ILE A 80 2.72 -6.25 2.79
N GLN A 81 2.42 -5.19 3.52
CA GLN A 81 3.18 -4.77 4.70
C GLN A 81 3.10 -5.75 5.89
N GLU A 82 2.05 -6.58 5.95
CA GLU A 82 1.88 -7.62 6.97
C GLU A 82 2.38 -8.98 6.47
N ASP A 83 2.21 -9.27 5.17
CA ASP A 83 2.61 -10.54 4.57
C ASP A 83 4.14 -10.68 4.43
N VAL A 84 4.83 -9.61 4.03
CA VAL A 84 6.29 -9.57 3.80
C VAL A 84 6.93 -8.26 4.32
N PRO A 85 6.92 -8.05 5.65
CA PRO A 85 7.33 -6.78 6.25
C PRO A 85 8.79 -6.39 5.95
N GLU A 86 9.71 -7.36 5.88
CA GLU A 86 11.12 -7.12 5.57
C GLU A 86 11.31 -6.64 4.12
N GLU A 87 10.63 -7.25 3.16
CA GLU A 87 10.70 -6.83 1.76
C GLU A 87 10.03 -5.46 1.58
N PHE A 88 8.82 -5.26 2.14
CA PHE A 88 8.12 -3.99 2.10
C PHE A 88 9.00 -2.85 2.63
N SER A 89 9.59 -3.00 3.81
CA SER A 89 10.45 -1.98 4.42
C SER A 89 11.70 -1.71 3.56
N SER A 90 12.35 -2.74 3.03
CA SER A 90 13.50 -2.58 2.13
C SER A 90 13.15 -1.79 0.86
N LEU A 91 11.98 -2.05 0.25
CA LEU A 91 11.51 -1.33 -0.93
C LEU A 91 11.25 0.15 -0.63
N VAL A 92 10.60 0.46 0.51
CA VAL A 92 10.33 1.84 0.95
C VAL A 92 11.63 2.58 1.26
N LEU A 93 12.56 1.96 2.00
CA LEU A 93 13.86 2.56 2.32
C LEU A 93 14.68 2.84 1.05
N THR A 94 14.67 1.90 0.10
CA THR A 94 15.31 2.08 -1.21
C THR A 94 14.71 3.24 -1.98
N PHE A 95 13.38 3.38 -1.97
CA PHE A 95 12.71 4.51 -2.59
C PHE A 95 13.10 5.85 -1.93
N VAL A 96 13.08 5.92 -0.60
CA VAL A 96 13.47 7.13 0.16
C VAL A 96 14.91 7.52 -0.14
N ALA A 97 15.85 6.59 -0.03
CA ALA A 97 17.28 6.84 -0.26
C ALA A 97 17.55 7.25 -1.72
N ARG A 98 16.96 6.56 -2.70
CA ARG A 98 17.14 6.86 -4.13
C ARG A 98 16.67 8.26 -4.48
N ASN A 99 15.53 8.69 -3.91
CA ASN A 99 14.95 10.00 -4.19
C ASN A 99 15.43 11.09 -3.21
N ARG A 100 16.35 10.76 -2.28
CA ARG A 100 16.90 11.67 -1.27
C ARG A 100 15.80 12.44 -0.53
N ILE A 101 14.75 11.74 -0.11
CA ILE A 101 13.61 12.35 0.57
C ILE A 101 14.04 12.74 1.99
N GLY A 102 13.90 14.02 2.36
CA GLY A 102 14.26 14.59 3.66
C GLY A 102 15.05 15.90 3.54
N ALA A 103 15.12 16.69 4.62
CA ALA A 103 15.65 18.07 4.59
C ALA A 103 17.09 18.21 4.03
N HIS A 104 17.91 17.17 4.19
CA HIS A 104 19.29 17.11 3.68
C HIS A 104 19.53 15.95 2.71
N GLY A 105 18.46 15.27 2.28
CA GLY A 105 18.54 13.94 1.69
C GLY A 105 18.91 12.91 2.76
N ILE A 106 17.99 11.98 3.04
CA ILE A 106 18.27 10.91 4.00
C ILE A 106 19.16 9.87 3.31
N ASP A 107 20.38 9.71 3.82
CA ASP A 107 21.23 8.55 3.54
C ASP A 107 20.99 7.53 4.66
N ILE A 108 20.60 6.31 4.30
CA ILE A 108 20.17 5.28 5.27
C ILE A 108 21.32 4.29 5.47
N PRO A 109 22.05 4.35 6.60
CA PRO A 109 23.18 3.46 6.83
C PRO A 109 22.72 2.00 6.85
N GLY A 110 23.45 1.12 6.17
CA GLY A 110 23.17 -0.32 6.16
C GLY A 110 22.14 -0.78 5.13
N LEU A 111 21.52 0.12 4.36
CA LEU A 111 20.75 -0.29 3.19
C LEU A 111 21.71 -0.83 2.13
N ILE A 112 21.68 -2.15 1.88
CA ILE A 112 22.53 -2.81 0.90
C ILE A 112 22.25 -2.21 -0.47
N ARG A 113 23.14 -1.34 -0.97
CA ARG A 113 23.20 -1.01 -2.38
C ARG A 113 23.47 -2.32 -3.12
N GLN A 114 22.46 -2.92 -3.74
CA GLN A 114 22.70 -3.95 -4.73
C GLN A 114 23.59 -3.32 -5.81
N ARG A 115 24.89 -3.63 -5.76
CA ARG A 115 25.85 -3.26 -6.79
C ARG A 115 25.33 -3.90 -8.07
N ARG A 116 24.71 -3.11 -8.94
CA ARG A 116 24.47 -3.54 -10.32
C ARG A 116 25.84 -3.76 -10.93
N SER A 117 26.18 -5.02 -11.19
CA SER A 117 27.32 -5.38 -12.03
C SER A 117 27.13 -4.71 -13.38
N ALA A 118 28.17 -3.98 -13.82
CA ALA A 118 28.25 -3.39 -15.14
C ALA A 118 28.34 -4.47 -16.24
#